data_AF-A0A937LYA2-F1
#
_entry.id   AF-A0A937LYA2-F1
#
_cell.length_a   1.000
_cell.length_b   1.000
_cell.length_c   1.000
_cell.angle_alpha   90.00
_cell.angle_beta   90.00
_cell.angle_gamma   90.00
#
_symmetry.space_group_name_H-M   'P 1'
#
loop_
_entity.id
_entity.type
_entity.pdbx_description
1 polymer ?
#
loop_
_entity_poly.entity_id
_entity_poly.type
_entity_poly.pdbx_seq_one_letter_code
_entity_poly.pdbx_strand_id
1 'polypeptide(L)'
;IVKDRMIISDGFNGTPTGFENPCEDDENYTKWYVLHAEANAILKVAGSPASAQGATLYLTLSPCKECSKLVHQAGIRRLVYINKYKDDSGLRFLEKAGVATEQLAVE
;
A
#
# COMPACT_ATOMS: atom_id res chain seq x y z
N ILE A 1 3.18 -2.83 -7.12
CA ILE A 1 2.62 -4.21 -7.15
C ILE A 1 3.28 -4.96 -8.29
N VAL A 2 3.83 -6.14 -7.99
CA VAL A 2 4.55 -6.98 -8.94
C VAL A 2 3.87 -8.34 -9.05
N LYS A 3 3.66 -8.82 -10.26
CA LYS A 3 3.15 -10.16 -10.56
C LYS A 3 3.91 -10.74 -11.75
N ASP A 4 4.28 -12.02 -11.68
CA ASP A 4 5.01 -12.72 -12.75
C ASP A 4 6.28 -11.97 -13.22
N ARG A 5 7.02 -11.40 -12.27
CA ARG A 5 8.23 -10.56 -12.49
C ARG A 5 7.97 -9.27 -13.28
N MET A 6 6.71 -8.85 -13.42
CA MET A 6 6.31 -7.61 -14.05
C MET A 6 5.74 -6.63 -13.04
N ILE A 7 6.12 -5.36 -13.13
CA ILE A 7 5.44 -4.29 -12.39
C ILE A 7 4.10 -4.04 -13.08
N ILE A 8 3.01 -4.33 -12.37
CA ILE A 8 1.64 -4.15 -12.91
C ILE A 8 0.96 -2.89 -12.37
N SER A 9 1.50 -2.30 -11.31
CA SER A 9 1.00 -1.06 -10.72
C SER A 9 2.03 -0.44 -9.78
N ASP A 10 1.89 0.87 -9.58
CA ASP A 10 2.67 1.74 -8.72
C ASP A 10 1.72 2.77 -8.09
N GLY A 11 2.12 3.37 -6.98
CA GLY A 11 1.33 4.37 -6.27
C GLY A 11 2.17 5.11 -5.25
N PHE A 12 1.79 6.36 -4.97
CA PHE A 12 2.35 7.22 -3.95
C PHE A 12 1.20 7.85 -3.14
N ASN A 13 1.49 8.42 -1.98
CA ASN A 13 0.47 9.12 -1.19
C ASN A 13 0.15 10.47 -1.84
N GLY A 14 -1.14 10.75 -2.03
CA GLY A 14 -1.58 11.95 -2.72
C GLY A 14 -3.08 12.16 -2.59
N THR A 15 -3.53 13.36 -2.93
CA THR A 15 -4.96 13.65 -2.98
C THR A 15 -5.60 12.97 -4.21
N PRO A 16 -6.94 12.82 -4.23
CA PRO A 16 -7.65 12.23 -5.35
C PRO A 16 -7.40 12.99 -6.67
N THR A 17 -7.49 12.27 -7.79
CA THR A 17 -7.31 12.89 -9.12
C THR A 17 -8.31 14.04 -9.32
N GLY A 18 -7.79 15.21 -9.72
CA GLY A 18 -8.58 16.42 -9.92
C GLY A 18 -8.65 17.36 -8.72
N PHE A 19 -8.02 17.01 -7.58
CA PHE A 19 -7.90 17.87 -6.39
C PHE A 19 -6.54 18.58 -6.37
N GLU A 20 -6.36 19.56 -5.48
CA GLU A 20 -5.03 20.09 -5.19
C GLU A 20 -4.13 19.00 -4.58
N ASN A 21 -2.83 18.99 -4.88
CA ASN A 21 -1.91 17.97 -4.38
C ASN A 21 -1.11 18.29 -3.08
N PRO A 22 -1.29 19.43 -2.39
CA PRO A 22 -0.90 19.54 -0.98
C PRO A 22 -1.68 18.53 -0.12
N CYS A 23 -0.95 17.59 0.50
CA CYS A 23 -1.53 16.53 1.32
C CYS A 23 -1.91 17.01 2.72
N GLU A 24 -1.29 18.10 3.17
CA GLU A 24 -1.47 18.70 4.48
C GLU A 24 -2.36 19.95 4.41
N ASP A 25 -3.10 20.22 5.48
CA ASP A 25 -3.82 21.49 5.68
C ASP A 25 -2.90 22.57 6.28
N ASP A 26 -3.46 23.76 6.52
CA ASP A 26 -2.73 24.92 7.06
C ASP A 26 -2.20 24.68 8.49
N GLU A 27 -2.75 23.69 9.21
CA GLU A 27 -2.29 23.25 10.53
C GLU A 27 -1.29 22.09 10.46
N ASN A 28 -0.88 21.70 9.25
CA ASN A 28 0.06 20.62 8.96
C ASN A 28 -0.47 19.21 9.34
N TYR A 29 -1.79 19.03 9.35
CA TYR A 29 -2.41 17.71 9.44
C TYR A 29 -2.68 17.15 8.05
N THR A 30 -2.44 15.85 7.87
CA THR A 30 -2.80 15.16 6.61
C THR A 30 -4.31 15.18 6.42
N LYS A 31 -4.75 15.71 5.28
CA LYS A 31 -6.17 15.82 4.94
C LYS A 31 -6.80 14.43 4.87
N TRP A 32 -8.03 14.29 5.39
CA TRP A 32 -8.70 13.00 5.55
C TRP A 32 -8.93 12.23 4.24
N TYR A 33 -8.95 12.93 3.11
CA TYR A 33 -9.16 12.37 1.77
C TYR A 33 -7.85 12.02 1.04
N VAL A 34 -6.69 12.22 1.65
CA VAL A 34 -5.42 11.74 1.08
C VAL A 34 -5.46 10.23 0.99
N LEU A 35 -5.16 9.71 -0.19
CA LEU A 35 -5.01 8.30 -0.41
C LEU A 35 -3.57 7.88 -0.14
N HIS A 36 -3.40 6.79 0.59
CA HIS A 36 -2.10 6.19 0.82
C HIS A 36 -1.55 5.52 -0.45
N ALA A 37 -0.24 5.32 -0.50
CA ALA A 37 0.44 4.69 -1.63
C ALA A 37 -0.12 3.29 -1.94
N GLU A 38 -0.43 2.51 -0.91
CA GLU A 38 -1.01 1.17 -1.03
C GLU A 38 -2.39 1.21 -1.70
N ALA A 39 -3.25 2.12 -1.25
CA ALA A 39 -4.61 2.30 -1.78
C ALA A 39 -4.55 2.73 -3.24
N ASN A 40 -3.71 3.71 -3.57
CA ASN A 40 -3.52 4.16 -4.96
C ASN A 40 -3.01 3.04 -5.87
N ALA A 41 -2.03 2.26 -5.41
CA ALA A 41 -1.52 1.13 -6.19
C ALA A 41 -2.61 0.06 -6.43
N ILE A 42 -3.45 -0.25 -5.43
CA ILE A 42 -4.55 -1.21 -5.58
C ILE A 42 -5.64 -0.66 -6.51
N LEU A 43 -6.04 0.59 -6.35
CA LEU A 43 -7.06 1.23 -7.20
C LEU A 43 -6.61 1.31 -8.67
N LYS A 44 -5.33 1.57 -8.91
CA LYS A 44 -4.75 1.53 -10.27
C LYS A 44 -4.83 0.14 -10.89
N VAL A 45 -4.67 -0.93 -10.11
CA VAL A 45 -4.93 -2.30 -10.60
C VAL A 45 -6.41 -2.49 -10.92
N ALA A 46 -7.31 -2.06 -10.04
CA ALA A 46 -8.76 -2.19 -10.22
C ALA A 46 -9.30 -1.48 -11.46
N GLY A 47 -8.68 -0.35 -11.85
CA GLY A 47 -8.98 0.37 -13.09
C GLY A 47 -8.30 -0.19 -14.35
N SER A 48 -7.60 -1.32 -14.25
CA SER A 48 -6.82 -1.92 -15.34
C SER A 48 -7.28 -3.35 -15.65
N PRO A 49 -6.88 -3.94 -16.79
CA PRO A 49 -7.10 -5.37 -17.06
C PRO A 49 -6.27 -6.32 -16.18
N ALA A 50 -5.35 -5.82 -15.36
CA ALA A 50 -4.49 -6.64 -14.50
C ALA A 50 -5.20 -7.10 -13.22
N SER A 51 -4.62 -8.08 -12.52
CA SER A 51 -5.13 -8.59 -11.25
C SER A 51 -4.02 -8.65 -10.20
N ALA A 52 -4.31 -8.13 -9.00
CA ALA A 52 -3.44 -8.21 -7.83
C ALA A 52 -3.47 -9.58 -7.14
N GLN A 53 -4.36 -10.49 -7.56
CA GLN A 53 -4.46 -11.83 -6.99
C GLN A 53 -3.14 -12.59 -7.16
N GLY A 54 -2.56 -13.04 -6.04
CA GLY A 54 -1.27 -13.74 -5.99
C GLY A 54 -0.04 -12.82 -6.14
N ALA A 55 -0.22 -11.50 -6.21
CA ALA A 55 0.88 -10.57 -6.43
C ALA A 55 1.71 -10.32 -5.15
N THR A 56 2.85 -9.66 -5.34
CA THR A 56 3.68 -9.10 -4.28
C THR A 56 3.54 -7.57 -4.25
N LEU A 57 3.35 -7.00 -3.05
CA LEU A 57 3.39 -5.57 -2.83
C LEU A 57 4.73 -5.17 -2.22
N TYR A 58 5.38 -4.16 -2.80
CA TYR A 58 6.62 -3.56 -2.30
C TYR A 58 6.31 -2.15 -1.82
N LEU A 59 6.75 -1.81 -0.62
CA LEU A 59 6.50 -0.52 0.02
C LEU A 59 7.79 0.07 0.59
N THR A 60 7.84 1.41 0.66
CA THR A 60 8.90 2.10 1.40
C THR A 60 8.65 2.07 2.91
N LEU A 61 7.39 2.06 3.32
CA LEU A 61 6.94 2.09 4.72
C LEU A 61 5.88 1.01 4.92
N SER A 62 5.89 0.32 6.07
CA SER A 62 4.90 -0.72 6.34
C SER A 62 3.47 -0.15 6.32
N PRO A 63 2.46 -0.95 5.92
CA PRO A 63 1.13 -0.41 5.70
C PRO A 63 0.41 -0.06 6.99
N CYS A 64 -0.51 0.90 6.93
CA CYS A 64 -1.42 1.18 8.03
C CYS A 64 -2.50 0.09 8.18
N LYS A 65 -3.27 0.11 9.27
CA LYS A 65 -4.39 -0.82 9.51
C LYS A 65 -5.40 -0.85 8.35
N GLU A 66 -5.77 0.32 7.86
CA GLU A 66 -6.79 0.46 6.82
C GLU A 66 -6.31 -0.13 5.49
N CYS A 67 -5.09 0.21 5.07
CA CYS A 67 -4.49 -0.34 3.86
C CYS A 67 -4.22 -1.85 3.97
N SER A 68 -3.89 -2.35 5.16
CA SER A 68 -3.65 -3.79 5.39
C SER A 68 -4.88 -4.63 5.08
N LYS A 69 -6.09 -4.16 5.44
CA LYS A 69 -7.35 -4.84 5.08
C LYS A 69 -7.52 -4.91 3.56
N LEU A 70 -7.21 -3.81 2.86
CA LEU A 70 -7.29 -3.75 1.39
C LEU A 70 -6.28 -4.67 0.72
N VAL A 71 -5.04 -4.73 1.23
CA VAL A 71 -3.99 -5.62 0.73
C VAL A 71 -4.44 -7.08 0.79
N HIS A 72 -4.97 -7.52 1.94
CA HIS A 72 -5.50 -8.87 2.09
C HIS A 72 -6.65 -9.14 1.12
N GLN A 73 -7.64 -8.24 1.06
CA GLN A 73 -8.83 -8.40 0.22
C GLN A 73 -8.52 -8.38 -1.28
N ALA A 74 -7.48 -7.65 -1.70
CA ALA A 74 -6.99 -7.61 -3.09
C ALA A 74 -6.30 -8.91 -3.53
N GLY A 75 -6.11 -9.87 -2.61
CA GLY A 75 -5.51 -11.17 -2.91
C GLY A 75 -3.97 -11.15 -2.99
N ILE A 76 -3.33 -10.10 -2.48
CA ILE A 76 -1.86 -10.02 -2.39
C ILE A 76 -1.38 -11.06 -1.37
N ARG A 77 -0.32 -11.80 -1.72
CA ARG A 77 0.20 -12.93 -0.92
C ARG A 77 1.52 -12.66 -0.23
N ARG A 78 2.27 -11.66 -0.70
CA ARG A 78 3.53 -11.23 -0.10
C ARG A 78 3.61 -9.71 -0.04
N LEU A 79 4.03 -9.19 1.09
CA LEU A 79 4.30 -7.78 1.32
C LEU A 79 5.75 -7.62 1.75
N VAL A 80 6.46 -6.74 1.05
CA VAL A 80 7.86 -6.40 1.33
C VAL A 80 7.93 -4.91 1.64
N TYR A 81 8.64 -4.52 2.70
CA TYR A 81 8.76 -3.13 3.10
C TYR A 81 10.17 -2.78 3.61
N ILE A 82 10.55 -1.51 3.57
CA ILE A 82 11.85 -1.05 4.08
C ILE A 82 11.73 -0.59 5.53
N ASN A 83 10.92 0.45 5.78
CA ASN A 83 10.78 1.06 7.09
C ASN A 83 9.51 0.60 7.80
N LYS A 84 9.56 0.49 9.13
CA LYS A 84 8.35 0.27 9.94
C LYS A 84 7.61 1.57 10.14
N TYR A 85 6.30 1.54 9.90
CA TYR A 85 5.38 2.58 10.35
C TYR A 85 5.28 2.57 11.88
N LYS A 86 4.83 3.68 12.46
CA LYS A 86 4.71 3.83 13.91
C LYS A 86 3.81 2.75 14.54
N ASP A 87 2.80 2.30 13.81
CA ASP A 87 1.84 1.27 14.22
C ASP A 87 2.03 0.00 13.37
N ASP A 88 2.40 -1.10 14.02
CA ASP A 88 2.69 -2.41 13.42
C ASP A 88 1.49 -3.38 13.42
N SER A 89 0.34 -2.94 13.93
CA SER A 89 -0.88 -3.77 13.95
C SER A 89 -1.36 -4.17 12.55
N GLY A 90 -1.12 -3.36 11.52
CA GLY A 90 -1.40 -3.69 10.13
C GLY A 90 -0.58 -4.90 9.64
N LEU A 91 0.72 -4.92 9.98
CA LEU A 91 1.60 -6.06 9.71
C LEU A 91 1.13 -7.33 10.43
N ARG A 92 0.83 -7.22 11.74
CA ARG A 92 0.32 -8.37 12.52
C ARG A 92 -0.99 -8.93 11.96
N PHE A 93 -1.88 -8.06 11.48
CA PHE A 93 -3.11 -8.48 10.81
C PHE A 93 -2.80 -9.29 9.54
N LEU A 94 -1.90 -8.80 8.70
CA LEU A 94 -1.50 -9.47 7.45
C LEU A 94 -0.85 -10.83 7.71
N GLU A 95 0.04 -10.92 8.68
CA GLU A 95 0.69 -12.17 9.11
C GLU A 95 -0.35 -13.19 9.57
N LYS A 96 -1.28 -12.78 10.44
CA LYS A 96 -2.39 -13.64 10.89
C LYS A 96 -3.30 -14.08 9.74
N ALA A 97 -3.45 -13.25 8.72
CA ALA A 97 -4.24 -13.54 7.52
C ALA A 97 -3.49 -14.38 6.47
N GLY A 98 -2.26 -14.83 6.76
CA GLY A 98 -1.46 -15.68 5.89
C GLY A 98 -0.79 -14.94 4.73
N VAL A 99 -0.60 -13.63 4.84
CA VAL A 99 0.22 -12.83 3.91
C VAL A 99 1.65 -12.83 4.42
N ALA A 100 2.60 -13.26 3.58
CA ALA A 100 4.01 -13.28 3.95
C ALA A 100 4.54 -11.84 4.04
N THR A 101 5.08 -11.45 5.19
CA THR A 101 5.69 -10.13 5.42
C THR A 101 7.21 -10.24 5.48
N GLU A 102 7.91 -9.31 4.85
CA GLU A 102 9.38 -9.26 4.87
C GLU A 102 9.85 -7.81 4.96
N GLN A 103 10.73 -7.54 5.92
CA GLN A 103 11.42 -6.26 6.00
C GLN A 103 12.77 -6.36 5.29
N LEU A 104 13.03 -5.48 4.33
CA LEU A 104 14.34 -5.34 3.70
C LEU A 104 15.21 -4.41 4.55
N ALA A 105 16.38 -4.92 4.96
CA ALA A 105 17.46 -4.06 5.41
C ALA A 105 18.10 -3.43 4.17
N VAL A 106 18.09 -2.10 4.10
CA VAL A 106 18.78 -1.34 3.06
C VAL A 106 20.01 -0.75 3.73
N GLU A 107 21.19 -1.12 3.22
CA GLU A 107 22.50 -0.59 3.64
C GLU A 107 22.70 0.87 3.19
#